data_AF-A0A522WF69-F1
#
_entry.id   AF-A0A522WF69-F1
#
_cell.length_a   1.000
_cell.length_b   1.000
_cell.length_c   1.000
_cell.angle_alpha   90.00
_cell.angle_beta   90.00
_cell.angle_gamma   90.00
#
_symmetry.space_group_name_H-M   'P 1'
#
loop_
_entity.id
_entity.type
_entity.pdbx_description
1 polymer ?
#
loop_
_entity_poly.entity_id
_entity_poly.type
_entity_poly.pdbx_seq_one_letter_code
_entity_poly.pdbx_strand_id
1 'polypeptide(L)'
;MADALSRTSDYSGTALHYQMQAESDPEGTSAEVKAVAAEMAKTDPDSADRFLGQMREAGVVEGGAALPRGIQYAQANTGTMTDAGPAISPPAFDRNKFGDTLNQNAGEKPGNKCATRVRESLEAGGLDVTGHPRDAKDWGPTLEKNGFTPVDEKSYRPEKGDVVVIQPYPGGNESGHIAAYDGKQWISDFKQRDMWGGQGYRTQQPPHVVYRRGN
;
A
#
# COMPACT_ATOMS: atom_id res chain seq x y z
N MET A 1 -11.21 -11.82 -0.89
CA MET A 1 -9.98 -11.14 -1.35
C MET A 1 -10.00 -10.89 -2.86
N ALA A 2 -10.60 -11.78 -3.64
CA ALA A 2 -10.65 -11.69 -5.11
C ALA A 2 -11.55 -10.56 -5.67
N ASP A 3 -12.72 -10.29 -5.06
CA ASP A 3 -13.66 -9.23 -5.53
C ASP A 3 -13.10 -7.79 -5.48
N ALA A 4 -12.11 -7.52 -4.63
CA ALA A 4 -11.52 -6.20 -4.49
C ALA A 4 -10.35 -5.96 -5.47
N LEU A 5 -9.75 -7.03 -5.99
CA LEU A 5 -8.61 -6.98 -6.93
C LEU A 5 -9.06 -6.98 -8.40
N SER A 6 -10.32 -7.34 -8.68
CA SER A 6 -10.97 -7.33 -10.01
C SER A 6 -10.98 -5.96 -10.70
N ARG A 7 -10.90 -4.86 -9.94
CA ARG A 7 -11.10 -3.49 -10.47
C ARG A 7 -9.81 -2.69 -10.65
N THR A 8 -8.64 -3.22 -10.27
CA THR A 8 -7.36 -2.53 -10.45
C THR A 8 -6.67 -3.09 -11.69
N SER A 9 -6.34 -2.23 -12.65
CA SER A 9 -5.62 -2.62 -13.86
C SER A 9 -4.10 -2.57 -13.71
N ASP A 10 -3.62 -2.13 -12.55
CA ASP A 10 -2.20 -1.91 -12.26
C ASP A 10 -1.85 -2.49 -10.88
N TYR A 11 -1.04 -3.54 -10.90
CA TYR A 11 -0.44 -4.25 -9.77
C TYR A 11 1.07 -3.98 -9.67
N SER A 12 1.61 -2.94 -10.31
CA SER A 12 3.04 -2.61 -10.28
C SER A 12 3.59 -2.37 -8.87
N GLY A 13 2.81 -1.73 -7.99
CA GLY A 13 3.18 -1.55 -6.58
C GLY A 13 3.26 -2.88 -5.82
N THR A 14 2.26 -3.74 -6.02
CA THR A 14 2.25 -5.10 -5.47
C THR A 14 3.40 -5.95 -6.03
N ALA A 15 3.76 -5.75 -7.31
CA ALA A 15 4.88 -6.45 -7.94
C ALA A 15 6.22 -6.04 -7.34
N LEU A 16 6.41 -4.75 -7.04
CA LEU A 16 7.62 -4.27 -6.35
C LEU A 16 7.71 -4.81 -4.91
N HIS A 17 6.58 -4.87 -4.20
CA HIS A 17 6.54 -5.50 -2.87
C HIS A 17 7.01 -6.96 -2.92
N TYR A 18 6.45 -7.77 -3.82
CA TYR A 18 6.85 -9.15 -3.96
C TYR A 18 8.27 -9.31 -4.52
N GLN A 19 8.76 -8.40 -5.35
CA GLN A 19 10.14 -8.41 -5.80
C GLN A 19 11.12 -8.24 -4.63
N MET A 20 10.86 -7.29 -3.72
CA MET A 20 11.69 -7.11 -2.51
C MET A 20 11.59 -8.30 -1.56
N GLN A 21 10.41 -8.91 -1.43
CA GLN A 21 10.23 -10.12 -0.61
C GLN A 21 10.99 -11.33 -1.20
N ALA A 22 10.99 -11.47 -2.53
CA ALA A 22 11.71 -12.53 -3.24
C ALA A 22 13.23 -12.45 -3.10
N GLU A 23 13.81 -11.28 -2.75
CA GLU A 23 15.23 -11.16 -2.41
C GLU A 23 15.62 -11.96 -1.16
N SER A 24 14.66 -12.17 -0.24
CA SER A 24 14.87 -12.88 1.02
C SER A 24 14.32 -14.31 1.02
N ASP A 25 13.19 -14.55 0.35
CA ASP A 25 12.54 -15.86 0.26
C ASP A 25 11.86 -16.06 -1.12
N PRO A 26 12.63 -16.43 -2.16
CA PRO A 26 12.10 -16.53 -3.51
C PRO A 26 11.05 -17.65 -3.69
N GLU A 27 11.21 -18.80 -3.00
CA GLU A 27 10.29 -19.93 -3.12
C GLU A 27 8.97 -19.67 -2.37
N GLY A 28 9.04 -19.14 -1.15
CA GLY A 28 7.85 -18.77 -0.38
C GLY A 28 7.06 -17.65 -1.05
N THR A 29 7.76 -16.63 -1.57
CA THR A 29 7.14 -15.53 -2.31
C THR A 29 6.44 -16.01 -3.58
N SER A 30 7.06 -16.90 -4.36
CA SER A 30 6.44 -17.46 -5.57
C SER A 30 5.19 -18.29 -5.24
N ALA A 31 5.19 -19.04 -4.13
CA ALA A 31 4.05 -19.81 -3.68
C ALA A 31 2.88 -18.91 -3.24
N GLU A 32 3.19 -17.82 -2.52
CA GLU A 32 2.21 -16.82 -2.08
C GLU A 32 1.53 -16.15 -3.28
N VAL A 33 2.32 -15.67 -4.25
CA VAL A 33 1.80 -15.05 -5.48
C VAL A 33 0.89 -16.01 -6.25
N LYS A 34 1.25 -17.29 -6.37
CA LYS A 34 0.39 -18.30 -7.03
C LYS A 34 -0.91 -18.53 -6.27
N ALA A 35 -0.89 -18.53 -4.95
CA ALA A 35 -2.09 -18.69 -4.12
C ALA A 35 -3.03 -17.47 -4.26
N VAL A 36 -2.47 -16.26 -4.26
CA VAL A 36 -3.22 -15.01 -4.48
C VAL A 36 -3.85 -15.01 -5.88
N ALA A 37 -3.10 -15.36 -6.92
CA ALA A 37 -3.63 -15.45 -8.28
C ALA A 37 -4.73 -16.51 -8.41
N ALA A 38 -4.57 -17.68 -7.79
CA ALA A 38 -5.58 -18.74 -7.80
C ALA A 38 -6.87 -18.32 -7.06
N GLU A 39 -6.74 -17.51 -6.02
CA GLU A 39 -7.90 -16.93 -5.33
C GLU A 39 -8.57 -15.86 -6.19
N MET A 40 -7.79 -14.97 -6.83
CA MET A 40 -8.29 -13.96 -7.77
C MET A 40 -9.05 -14.57 -8.94
N ALA A 41 -8.53 -15.65 -9.51
CA ALA A 41 -9.12 -16.33 -10.65
C ALA A 41 -10.52 -16.92 -10.36
N LYS A 42 -10.89 -17.09 -9.08
CA LYS A 42 -12.23 -17.56 -8.71
C LYS A 42 -13.32 -16.53 -8.98
N THR A 43 -12.99 -15.25 -8.99
CA THR A 43 -13.97 -14.16 -9.21
C THR A 43 -13.65 -13.33 -10.45
N ASP A 44 -12.37 -13.17 -10.80
CA ASP A 44 -11.92 -12.42 -11.97
C ASP A 44 -10.64 -13.04 -12.57
N PRO A 45 -10.79 -13.97 -13.52
CA PRO A 45 -9.67 -14.59 -14.23
C PRO A 45 -8.78 -13.60 -14.99
N ASP A 46 -9.35 -12.53 -15.55
CA ASP A 46 -8.59 -11.55 -16.34
C ASP A 46 -7.71 -10.65 -15.46
N SER A 47 -8.15 -10.36 -14.24
CA SER A 47 -7.32 -9.72 -13.22
C SER A 47 -6.23 -10.63 -12.69
N ALA A 48 -6.51 -11.93 -12.52
CA ALA A 48 -5.49 -12.91 -12.12
C ALA A 48 -4.38 -13.04 -13.17
N ASP A 49 -4.74 -13.05 -14.45
CA ASP A 49 -3.77 -13.07 -15.57
C ASP A 49 -2.93 -11.79 -15.61
N ARG A 50 -3.53 -10.62 -15.41
CA ARG A 50 -2.81 -9.34 -15.35
C ARG A 50 -1.85 -9.27 -14.15
N PHE A 51 -2.31 -9.72 -12.99
CA PHE A 51 -1.50 -9.84 -11.77
C PHE A 51 -0.29 -10.75 -12.02
N LEU A 52 -0.50 -11.97 -12.52
CA LEU A 52 0.61 -12.89 -12.84
C LEU A 52 1.54 -12.34 -13.93
N GLY A 53 1.02 -11.57 -14.88
CA GLY A 53 1.80 -10.86 -15.90
C GLY A 53 2.80 -9.89 -15.27
N GLN A 54 2.34 -9.00 -14.39
CA GLN A 54 3.21 -8.02 -13.73
C GLN A 54 4.18 -8.68 -12.73
N MET A 55 3.78 -9.77 -12.07
CA MET A 55 4.70 -10.55 -11.22
C MET A 55 5.81 -11.23 -12.04
N ARG A 56 5.51 -11.64 -13.27
CA ARG A 56 6.50 -12.19 -14.20
C ARG A 56 7.44 -11.11 -14.73
N GLU A 57 6.91 -9.93 -15.07
CA GLU A 57 7.72 -8.77 -15.47
C GLU A 57 8.67 -8.31 -14.36
N ALA A 58 8.22 -8.40 -13.10
CA ALA A 58 9.03 -8.11 -11.92
C ALA A 58 9.99 -9.25 -11.51
N GLY A 59 9.98 -10.39 -12.22
CA GLY A 59 10.86 -11.54 -11.93
C GLY A 59 10.50 -12.34 -10.68
N VAL A 60 9.29 -12.17 -10.15
CA VAL A 60 8.81 -12.81 -8.92
C VAL A 60 8.32 -14.25 -9.15
N VAL A 61 7.82 -14.56 -10.35
CA VAL A 61 7.35 -15.89 -10.73
C VAL A 61 7.91 -16.33 -12.10
N GLU A 62 8.41 -17.57 -12.18
CA GLU A 62 8.92 -18.12 -13.44
C GLU A 62 7.80 -18.52 -14.43
N GLY A 63 8.15 -18.48 -15.73
CA GLY A 63 7.24 -18.69 -16.86
C GLY A 63 6.65 -20.10 -16.92
N GLY A 64 5.48 -20.29 -16.32
CA GLY A 64 4.55 -21.40 -16.58
C GLY A 64 3.38 -20.96 -17.47
N ALA A 65 2.85 -21.88 -18.28
CA ALA A 65 1.79 -21.66 -19.25
C ALA A 65 0.58 -20.91 -18.65
N ALA A 66 0.05 -19.96 -19.41
CA ALA A 66 -1.20 -19.26 -19.11
C ALA A 66 -2.29 -20.29 -18.77
N LEU A 67 -3.11 -19.97 -17.76
CA LEU A 67 -4.28 -20.77 -17.43
C LEU A 67 -5.16 -20.93 -18.69
N PRO A 68 -5.79 -22.10 -18.90
CA PRO A 68 -6.55 -22.33 -20.12
C PRO A 68 -7.72 -21.33 -20.22
N ARG A 69 -7.64 -20.43 -21.21
CA ARG A 69 -8.69 -19.44 -21.50
C ARG A 69 -9.95 -20.14 -21.97
N GLY A 70 -10.99 -20.07 -21.15
CA GLY A 70 -12.35 -20.45 -21.51
C GLY A 70 -13.25 -19.22 -21.48
N ILE A 71 -13.78 -18.87 -22.66
CA ILE A 71 -14.81 -17.86 -22.97
C ILE A 71 -14.27 -16.47 -23.33
N GLN A 72 -14.23 -16.23 -24.65
CA GLN A 72 -14.01 -14.93 -25.29
C GLN A 72 -15.21 -14.01 -25.02
N TYR A 73 -14.96 -12.75 -24.66
CA TYR A 73 -15.84 -11.63 -25.00
C TYR A 73 -15.07 -10.50 -25.68
N ALA A 74 -15.72 -9.93 -26.68
CA ALA A 74 -15.15 -9.20 -27.80
C ALA A 74 -14.47 -7.87 -27.43
N GLN A 75 -13.45 -7.54 -28.21
CA GLN A 75 -12.88 -6.20 -28.33
C GLN A 75 -13.98 -5.19 -28.70
N ALA A 76 -14.09 -4.09 -27.96
CA ALA A 76 -14.90 -2.95 -28.37
C ALA A 76 -14.01 -1.71 -28.56
N ASN A 77 -14.09 -1.19 -29.78
CA ASN A 77 -13.42 -0.04 -30.35
C ASN A 77 -13.69 1.28 -29.64
N THR A 78 -12.75 2.20 -29.87
CA THR A 78 -12.84 3.66 -29.76
C THR A 78 -14.12 4.25 -30.35
N GLY A 79 -14.80 5.12 -29.59
CA GLY A 79 -15.91 5.94 -30.08
C GLY A 79 -16.32 7.02 -29.08
N THR A 80 -16.25 8.29 -29.51
CA THR A 80 -16.68 9.51 -28.81
C THR A 80 -18.20 9.69 -28.84
N MET A 81 -18.85 9.95 -27.70
CA MET A 81 -20.07 10.76 -27.48
C MET A 81 -20.32 10.80 -25.94
N THR A 82 -19.97 11.87 -25.23
CA THR A 82 -20.86 12.97 -24.75
C THR A 82 -22.12 12.54 -24.03
N ASP A 83 -22.19 12.97 -22.76
CA ASP A 83 -23.32 13.05 -21.81
C ASP A 83 -23.60 11.81 -20.92
N ALA A 84 -23.10 11.88 -19.69
CA ALA A 84 -23.56 11.10 -18.55
C ALA A 84 -23.35 11.93 -17.26
N GLY A 85 -24.38 11.98 -16.41
CA GLY A 85 -24.42 12.70 -15.13
C GLY A 85 -23.29 12.33 -14.16
N PRO A 86 -23.19 13.03 -13.00
CA PRO A 86 -21.96 13.10 -12.23
C PRO A 86 -21.54 11.71 -11.76
N ALA A 87 -20.43 11.22 -12.32
CA ALA A 87 -19.67 10.15 -11.73
C ALA A 87 -19.31 10.57 -10.30
N ILE A 88 -19.82 9.84 -9.30
CA ILE A 88 -19.44 10.11 -7.90
C ILE A 88 -18.00 9.64 -7.77
N SER A 89 -17.04 10.56 -7.89
CA SER A 89 -15.64 10.33 -7.57
C SER A 89 -15.54 9.68 -6.19
N PRO A 90 -14.62 8.71 -5.97
CA PRO A 90 -14.34 8.25 -4.61
C PRO A 90 -14.04 9.48 -3.73
N PRO A 91 -14.48 9.52 -2.46
CA PRO A 91 -14.32 10.69 -1.62
C PRO A 91 -12.84 11.12 -1.62
N ALA A 92 -12.62 12.40 -1.90
CA ALA A 92 -11.29 12.99 -1.96
C ALA A 92 -10.64 12.86 -0.57
N PHE A 93 -9.39 12.39 -0.54
CA PHE A 93 -8.62 12.29 0.70
C PHE A 93 -8.27 13.69 1.20
N ASP A 94 -8.83 14.09 2.35
CA ASP A 94 -8.56 15.38 2.96
C ASP A 94 -7.22 15.34 3.71
N ARG A 95 -6.14 15.64 2.98
CA ARG A 95 -4.78 15.71 3.54
C ARG A 95 -4.66 16.73 4.68
N ASN A 96 -5.50 17.77 4.71
CA ASN A 96 -5.44 18.78 5.76
C ASN A 96 -5.98 18.21 7.08
N LYS A 97 -7.17 17.62 7.05
CA LYS A 97 -7.73 16.94 8.23
C LYS A 97 -6.83 15.82 8.72
N PHE A 98 -6.29 15.02 7.79
CA PHE A 98 -5.29 14.00 8.10
C PHE A 98 -4.10 14.57 8.87
N GLY A 99 -3.46 15.63 8.36
CA GLY A 99 -2.31 16.27 9.00
C GLY A 99 -2.64 16.95 10.33
N ASP A 100 -3.82 17.55 10.45
CA ASP A 100 -4.27 18.21 11.68
C ASP A 100 -4.55 17.17 12.78
N THR A 101 -5.20 16.05 12.44
CA THR A 101 -5.45 14.95 13.37
C THR A 101 -4.15 14.28 13.82
N LEU A 102 -3.17 14.09 12.93
CA LEU A 102 -1.83 13.63 13.34
C LEU A 102 -1.23 14.54 14.42
N ASN A 103 -1.28 15.86 14.20
CA ASN A 103 -0.73 16.84 15.13
C ASN A 103 -1.46 16.87 16.47
N GLN A 104 -2.79 16.74 16.46
CA GLN A 104 -3.61 16.72 17.68
C GLN A 104 -3.41 15.43 18.49
N ASN A 105 -3.19 14.31 17.82
CA ASN A 105 -3.01 13.01 18.45
C ASN A 105 -1.57 12.72 18.88
N ALA A 106 -0.61 13.54 18.45
CA ALA A 106 0.79 13.40 18.80
C ALA A 106 1.01 13.66 20.30
N GLY A 107 1.47 12.63 21.01
CA GLY A 107 1.95 12.75 22.38
C GLY A 107 3.31 13.44 22.44
N GLU A 108 3.71 13.85 23.65
CA GLU A 108 5.03 14.47 23.90
C GLU A 108 6.19 13.48 23.74
N LYS A 109 5.93 12.17 23.86
CA LYS A 109 6.91 11.08 23.85
C LYS A 109 6.35 9.84 23.11
N PRO A 110 7.21 8.93 22.63
CA PRO A 110 6.77 7.67 22.01
C PRO A 110 5.86 6.87 22.95
N GLY A 111 4.71 6.43 22.46
CA GLY A 111 3.67 5.78 23.25
C GLY A 111 3.30 4.37 22.78
N ASN A 112 3.99 3.83 21.77
CA ASN A 112 3.68 2.55 21.11
C ASN A 112 2.27 2.50 20.50
N LYS A 113 1.75 3.65 20.04
CA LYS A 113 0.41 3.79 19.45
C LYS A 113 0.45 4.24 17.99
N CYS A 114 1.60 4.10 17.32
CA CYS A 114 1.84 4.61 15.97
C CYS A 114 0.75 4.19 14.97
N ALA A 115 0.46 2.88 14.86
CA ALA A 115 -0.61 2.36 14.01
C ALA A 115 -1.99 2.93 14.35
N THR A 116 -2.31 3.05 15.64
CA THR A 116 -3.59 3.62 16.09
C THR A 116 -3.73 5.09 15.70
N ARG A 117 -2.69 5.91 15.86
CA ARG A 117 -2.75 7.35 15.58
C ARG A 117 -2.77 7.66 14.09
N VAL A 118 -2.00 6.91 13.30
CA VAL A 118 -2.04 7.03 11.84
C VAL A 118 -3.40 6.57 11.31
N ARG A 119 -3.96 5.46 11.82
CA ARG A 119 -5.34 5.03 11.51
C ARG A 119 -6.36 6.14 11.74
N GLU A 120 -6.40 6.70 12.96
CA GLU A 120 -7.36 7.76 13.33
C GLU A 120 -7.25 8.96 12.38
N SER A 121 -6.03 9.27 11.93
CA SER A 121 -5.79 10.36 10.99
C SER A 121 -6.27 10.01 9.58
N LEU A 122 -6.06 8.77 9.11
CA LEU A 122 -6.58 8.28 7.83
C LEU A 122 -8.11 8.33 7.79
N GLU A 123 -8.77 7.89 8.87
CA GLU A 123 -10.23 7.97 9.06
C GLU A 123 -10.71 9.43 9.03
N ALA A 124 -10.02 10.33 9.74
CA ALA A 124 -10.34 11.77 9.74
C ALA A 124 -10.14 12.43 8.36
N GLY A 125 -9.19 11.91 7.57
CA GLY A 125 -8.99 12.27 6.17
C GLY A 125 -10.06 11.73 5.22
N GLY A 126 -11.05 10.98 5.73
CA GLY A 126 -12.19 10.47 4.97
C GLY A 126 -11.99 9.07 4.37
N LEU A 127 -10.99 8.32 4.84
CA LEU A 127 -10.70 6.97 4.35
C LEU A 127 -11.45 5.91 5.13
N ASP A 128 -11.93 4.89 4.42
CA ASP A 128 -12.45 3.68 5.04
C ASP A 128 -11.33 2.66 5.20
N VAL A 129 -10.82 2.57 6.43
CA VAL A 129 -9.80 1.61 6.84
C VAL A 129 -10.41 0.45 7.64
N THR A 130 -11.70 0.17 7.46
CA THR A 130 -12.33 -0.99 8.10
C THR A 130 -11.59 -2.27 7.75
N GLY A 131 -11.25 -3.06 8.78
CA GLY A 131 -10.45 -4.27 8.64
C GLY A 131 -8.93 -4.02 8.57
N HIS A 132 -8.47 -2.82 8.94
CA HIS A 132 -7.04 -2.53 9.07
C HIS A 132 -6.32 -3.53 9.99
N PRO A 133 -5.02 -3.79 9.77
CA PRO A 133 -4.23 -4.63 10.65
C PRO A 133 -3.95 -3.93 11.99
N ARG A 134 -3.57 -4.73 12.98
CA ARG A 134 -3.11 -4.23 14.28
C ARG A 134 -1.68 -3.68 14.19
N ASP A 135 -0.79 -4.43 13.56
CA ASP A 135 0.64 -4.18 13.59
C ASP A 135 1.04 -3.23 12.46
N ALA A 136 1.93 -2.27 12.77
CA ALA A 136 2.33 -1.20 11.87
C ALA A 136 2.94 -1.74 10.56
N LYS A 137 3.76 -2.78 10.66
CA LYS A 137 4.42 -3.44 9.52
C LYS A 137 3.48 -3.96 8.43
N ASP A 138 2.20 -4.21 8.76
CA ASP A 138 1.22 -4.85 7.86
C ASP A 138 0.31 -3.83 7.15
N TRP A 139 0.51 -2.52 7.35
CA TRP A 139 -0.40 -1.48 6.86
C TRP A 139 -0.40 -1.26 5.34
N GLY A 140 0.63 -1.72 4.61
CA GLY A 140 0.77 -1.51 3.16
C GLY A 140 -0.49 -1.85 2.37
N PRO A 141 -1.03 -3.08 2.46
CA PRO A 141 -2.26 -3.45 1.76
C PRO A 141 -3.49 -2.58 2.07
N THR A 142 -3.61 -2.06 3.29
CA THR A 142 -4.73 -1.17 3.67
C THR A 142 -4.58 0.21 3.02
N LEU A 143 -3.35 0.71 2.90
CA LEU A 143 -3.04 1.96 2.21
C LEU A 143 -3.29 1.82 0.70
N GLU A 144 -2.82 0.75 0.09
CA GLU A 144 -3.04 0.46 -1.35
C GLU A 144 -4.52 0.33 -1.70
N LYS A 145 -5.29 -0.41 -0.88
CA LYS A 145 -6.76 -0.50 -1.01
C LYS A 145 -7.44 0.87 -0.97
N ASN A 146 -6.85 1.83 -0.26
CA ASN A 146 -7.35 3.20 -0.14
C ASN A 146 -6.78 4.17 -1.19
N GLY A 147 -6.13 3.65 -2.23
CA GLY A 147 -5.64 4.44 -3.37
C GLY A 147 -4.28 5.09 -3.15
N PHE A 148 -3.52 4.64 -2.15
CA PHE A 148 -2.12 4.99 -2.04
C PHE A 148 -1.27 4.10 -2.94
N THR A 149 -0.14 4.62 -3.38
CA THR A 149 0.84 3.92 -4.21
C THR A 149 2.24 4.05 -3.61
N PRO A 150 3.09 3.03 -3.70
CA PRO A 150 4.50 3.15 -3.30
C PRO A 150 5.20 4.28 -4.05
N VAL A 151 6.08 5.01 -3.35
CA VAL A 151 6.89 6.10 -3.92
C VAL A 151 8.33 5.61 -4.11
N ASP A 152 8.93 5.94 -5.26
CA ASP A 152 10.35 5.64 -5.52
C ASP A 152 11.26 6.46 -4.59
N GLU A 153 12.15 5.76 -3.88
CA GLU A 153 13.09 6.35 -2.92
C GLU A 153 14.22 7.17 -3.56
N LYS A 154 14.60 6.89 -4.81
CA LYS A 154 15.83 7.46 -5.45
C LYS A 154 15.84 8.98 -5.52
N SER A 155 14.68 9.63 -5.53
CA SER A 155 14.55 11.08 -5.55
C SER A 155 13.44 11.56 -4.62
N TYR A 156 13.18 10.78 -3.57
CA TYR A 156 12.06 11.04 -2.69
C TYR A 156 12.19 12.38 -1.94
N ARG A 157 11.07 13.10 -1.95
CA ARG A 157 10.84 14.30 -1.14
C ARG A 157 9.51 14.11 -0.43
N PRO A 158 9.48 14.20 0.93
CA PRO A 158 8.24 14.06 1.67
C PRO A 158 7.20 15.10 1.27
N GLU A 159 5.98 14.64 1.02
CA GLU A 159 4.81 15.46 0.74
C GLU A 159 3.73 15.22 1.79
N LYS A 160 2.91 16.24 2.03
CA LYS A 160 1.80 16.13 2.97
C LYS A 160 0.89 14.98 2.57
N GLY A 161 0.61 14.11 3.53
CA GLY A 161 -0.20 12.91 3.32
C GLY A 161 0.59 11.64 3.03
N ASP A 162 1.93 11.72 2.89
CA ASP A 162 2.74 10.50 2.78
C ASP A 162 2.66 9.67 4.04
N VAL A 163 2.62 8.35 3.88
CA VAL A 163 2.62 7.38 4.98
C VAL A 163 3.77 6.41 4.76
N VAL A 164 4.65 6.26 5.74
CA VAL A 164 5.74 5.27 5.70
C VAL A 164 5.35 4.08 6.56
N VAL A 165 5.56 2.87 6.04
CA VAL A 165 5.48 1.61 6.78
C VAL A 165 6.89 1.03 6.86
N ILE A 166 7.35 0.76 8.07
CA ILE A 166 8.72 0.32 8.37
C ILE A 166 8.67 -1.04 9.06
N GLN A 167 9.39 -2.02 8.51
CA GLN A 167 9.50 -3.36 9.06
C GLN A 167 10.29 -3.38 10.38
N PRO A 168 10.07 -4.39 11.25
CA PRO A 168 10.88 -4.55 12.46
C PRO A 168 12.36 -4.81 12.13
N TYR A 169 13.22 -4.59 13.11
CA TYR A 169 14.63 -4.96 13.07
C TYR A 169 14.99 -5.84 14.30
N PRO A 170 16.10 -6.61 14.28
CA PRO A 170 16.49 -7.45 15.41
C PRO A 170 16.65 -6.65 16.72
N GLY A 171 15.90 -7.05 17.76
CA GLY A 171 15.87 -6.34 19.05
C GLY A 171 15.02 -5.05 19.05
N GLY A 172 14.31 -4.77 17.96
CA GLY A 172 13.29 -3.73 17.86
C GLY A 172 11.90 -4.22 18.23
N ASN A 173 10.90 -3.35 18.04
CA ASN A 173 9.50 -3.71 18.23
C ASN A 173 9.00 -4.56 17.06
N GLU A 174 8.52 -5.77 17.33
CA GLU A 174 8.00 -6.72 16.33
C GLU A 174 6.81 -6.20 15.53
N SER A 175 6.06 -5.23 16.07
CA SER A 175 4.95 -4.60 15.36
C SER A 175 5.41 -3.70 14.21
N GLY A 176 6.71 -3.43 14.07
CA GLY A 176 7.25 -2.47 13.12
C GLY A 176 6.95 -1.02 13.53
N HIS A 177 7.01 -0.11 12.57
CA HIS A 177 6.70 1.31 12.77
C HIS A 177 5.92 1.89 11.59
N ILE A 178 5.04 2.85 11.87
CA ILE A 178 4.30 3.59 10.85
C ILE A 178 4.27 5.05 11.25
N ALA A 179 4.52 5.93 10.28
CA ALA A 179 4.47 7.37 10.47
C ALA A 179 3.90 8.03 9.21
N ALA A 180 3.53 9.28 9.34
CA ALA A 180 2.99 10.07 8.23
C ALA A 180 3.53 11.49 8.24
N TYR A 181 3.61 12.10 7.06
CA TYR A 181 4.16 13.44 6.89
C TYR A 181 3.02 14.49 6.86
N ASP A 182 3.06 15.43 7.80
CA ASP A 182 2.03 16.48 7.93
C ASP A 182 2.25 17.67 6.97
N GLY A 183 3.30 17.60 6.15
CA GLY A 183 3.77 18.69 5.28
C GLY A 183 4.98 19.45 5.84
N LYS A 184 5.33 19.21 7.11
CA LYS A 184 6.48 19.84 7.80
C LYS A 184 7.39 18.81 8.47
N GLN A 185 6.83 17.76 9.06
CA GLN A 185 7.57 16.74 9.79
C GLN A 185 6.83 15.39 9.76
N TRP A 186 7.56 14.33 10.10
CA TRP A 186 7.01 13.00 10.29
C TRP A 186 6.37 12.87 11.67
N ILE A 187 5.19 12.28 11.73
CA ILE A 187 4.40 12.07 12.94
C ILE A 187 3.85 10.64 12.94
N SER A 188 4.06 9.91 14.03
CA SER A 188 3.40 8.63 14.29
C SER A 188 2.32 8.81 15.36
N ASP A 189 2.67 8.47 16.59
CA ASP A 189 2.03 8.76 17.85
C ASP A 189 2.73 9.90 18.62
N PHE A 190 3.82 10.43 18.09
CA PHE A 190 4.53 11.62 18.56
C PHE A 190 5.20 12.33 17.37
N LYS A 191 5.64 13.58 17.56
CA LYS A 191 6.37 14.34 16.54
C LYS A 191 7.81 13.84 16.43
N GLN A 192 8.20 13.41 15.24
CA GLN A 192 9.50 12.77 15.01
C GLN A 192 10.48 13.73 14.32
N ARG A 193 11.78 13.51 14.56
CA ARG A 193 12.85 14.22 13.84
C ARG A 193 12.89 13.87 12.35
N ASP A 194 12.55 12.63 12.02
CA ASP A 194 12.56 12.04 10.69
C ASP A 194 11.60 10.83 10.69
N MET A 195 11.51 10.10 9.58
CA MET A 195 10.56 8.98 9.43
C MET A 195 10.80 7.80 10.38
N TRP A 196 12.02 7.64 10.90
CA TRP A 196 12.45 6.44 11.62
C TRP A 196 11.88 6.30 13.03
N GLY A 197 11.37 7.38 13.65
CA GLY A 197 10.73 7.29 14.98
C GLY A 197 11.63 6.89 16.16
N GLY A 198 12.93 6.66 15.94
CA GLY A 198 13.84 6.27 17.02
C GLY A 198 15.27 6.02 16.54
N GLN A 199 16.21 5.91 17.49
CA GLN A 199 17.62 5.68 17.15
C GLN A 199 17.85 4.29 16.54
N GLY A 200 17.18 3.24 17.04
CA GLY A 200 17.34 1.88 16.53
C GLY A 200 16.95 1.76 15.05
N TYR A 201 15.74 2.21 14.69
CA TYR A 201 15.28 2.27 13.30
C TYR A 201 16.22 3.10 12.40
N ARG A 202 16.72 4.23 12.90
CA ARG A 202 17.63 5.09 12.12
C ARG A 202 18.99 4.46 11.85
N THR A 203 19.49 3.66 12.78
CA THR A 203 20.75 2.95 12.63
C THR A 203 20.57 1.73 11.73
N GLN A 204 19.51 0.94 11.94
CA GLN A 204 19.32 -0.35 11.26
C GLN A 204 18.71 -0.21 9.87
N GLN A 205 17.92 0.84 9.65
CA GLN A 205 17.23 1.12 8.38
C GLN A 205 16.56 -0.13 7.78
N PRO A 206 15.68 -0.81 8.56
CA PRO A 206 15.00 -2.00 8.05
C PRO A 206 14.16 -1.66 6.81
N PRO A 207 13.75 -2.68 6.03
CA PRO A 207 12.91 -2.48 4.86
C PRO A 207 11.71 -1.58 5.18
N HIS A 208 11.45 -0.63 4.31
CA HIS A 208 10.36 0.32 4.47
C HIS A 208 9.79 0.69 3.12
N VAL A 209 8.55 1.17 3.12
CA VAL A 209 7.89 1.68 1.92
C VAL A 209 7.17 2.96 2.28
N VAL A 210 7.37 4.00 1.49
CA VAL A 210 6.57 5.22 1.54
C VAL A 210 5.41 5.08 0.56
N TYR A 211 4.21 5.37 1.03
CA TYR A 211 2.97 5.36 0.28
C TYR A 211 2.44 6.77 0.11
N ARG A 212 1.99 7.10 -1.10
CA ARG A 212 1.37 8.38 -1.45
C ARG A 212 0.09 8.16 -2.24
N ARG A 213 -0.98 8.85 -1.84
CA ARG A 213 -2.21 8.94 -2.62
C ARG A 213 -2.18 10.15 -3.54
N GLY A 214 -2.54 9.96 -4.81
CA GLY A 214 -2.77 11.05 -5.77
C GLY A 214 -3.98 11.92 -5.38
N ASN A 215 -4.07 13.12 -5.95
CA ASN A 215 -5.26 13.99 -5.76
C ASN A 215 -6.44 13.53 -6.62
#